data_AF-A0A353NF87-F1
#
_entry.id   AF-A0A353NF87-F1
#
_cell.length_a   1.000
_cell.length_b   1.000
_cell.length_c   1.000
_cell.angle_alpha   90.00
_cell.angle_beta   90.00
_cell.angle_gamma   90.00
#
_symmetry.space_group_name_H-M   'P 1'
#
loop_
_entity.id
_entity.type
_entity.pdbx_description
1 polymer ?
#
loop_
_entity_poly.entity_id
_entity_poly.type
_entity_poly.pdbx_seq_one_letter_code
_entity_poly.pdbx_strand_id
1 'polypeptide(L)'
;MAENGKSMVISTKWLGAAILTFVIGFSILGFLAYRVYDESPPIPTEVVSQDGKILFSGADIMTGQHIFQKYGLMQYGTIFGHGAYLGPDFTAQYLHRAALLMVDFHRQAGRSESEAIAAVQQEFKQNRYDPQSERLILAASQVAAFDSLTGFYANYFTETHEQRGLKRPVIAEPGEIRSLTAFFTWAAWLSAAERPGEVYSYTNNWPPEPLAANTPTPDALLWSVLSLIALLGGAGLLFFFIGRFDLLGWHRADTKGYELAFRPPDEVRLTPSQRATAWYFLVVAGLFLTQGLLGGLNAHYHVEPDSFYGIPMDDWIPYNLSRMWHLQLALFFTSSAYLAMGIFLAPMIAGSEPRHQAALAIALFGALVVVVVGSLLGEAGGIKNFITSEGPWFWLGTQGWEFLDLGRLWQILLVAGMFFWVVIVFRALRSRLRQEHPGNMPWLFFYSALSIPLFYAAGLAFWKDVNYTVMEFWRFWVVHLWVEDFLELFTTIMVAYLFVLLGVVRMTVATRIVYLDIILYSIGGVIGTLHHLYFSGTSAMYMAFGAFFSAMEVIP
;
A
#
# COMPACT_ATOMS: atom_id res chain seq x y z
N MET A 1 -17.16 -49.49 -12.47
CA MET A 1 -16.18 -49.19 -11.40
C MET A 1 -15.77 -47.73 -11.50
N ALA A 2 -16.67 -46.83 -11.13
CA ALA A 2 -16.46 -45.38 -11.13
C ALA A 2 -16.65 -44.92 -9.68
N GLU A 3 -15.58 -45.02 -8.88
CA GLU A 3 -15.49 -44.45 -7.53
C GLU A 3 -14.02 -44.51 -7.08
N ASN A 4 -13.17 -43.72 -7.73
CA ASN A 4 -11.97 -43.21 -7.07
C ASN A 4 -12.21 -41.71 -6.95
N GLY A 5 -12.70 -41.28 -5.79
CA GLY A 5 -12.81 -39.87 -5.46
C GLY A 5 -11.45 -39.21 -5.67
N LYS A 6 -11.46 -38.01 -6.25
CA LYS A 6 -10.25 -37.23 -6.50
C LYS A 6 -9.49 -37.09 -5.18
N SER A 7 -8.38 -37.79 -5.01
CA SER A 7 -7.62 -37.75 -3.76
C SER A 7 -6.58 -36.63 -3.80
N MET A 8 -6.23 -36.12 -2.63
CA MET A 8 -5.11 -35.20 -2.52
C MET A 8 -3.78 -35.94 -2.73
N VAL A 9 -2.85 -35.26 -3.41
CA VAL A 9 -1.48 -35.75 -3.61
C VAL A 9 -0.68 -35.80 -2.29
N ILE A 10 -1.11 -35.04 -1.29
CA ILE A 10 -0.55 -35.00 0.07
C ILE A 10 -1.65 -35.14 1.12
N SER A 11 -1.30 -35.22 2.41
CA SER A 11 -2.28 -35.30 3.50
C SER A 11 -3.25 -34.11 3.48
N THR A 12 -4.55 -34.37 3.65
CA THR A 12 -5.61 -33.34 3.77
C THR A 12 -5.40 -32.39 4.94
N LYS A 13 -4.54 -32.76 5.92
CA LYS A 13 -4.16 -31.90 7.04
C LYS A 13 -3.49 -30.59 6.58
N TRP A 14 -2.75 -30.60 5.47
CA TRP A 14 -2.15 -29.39 4.91
C TRP A 14 -3.22 -28.40 4.44
N LEU A 15 -4.23 -28.88 3.73
CA LEU A 15 -5.37 -28.06 3.34
C LEU A 15 -6.14 -27.54 4.55
N GLY A 16 -6.38 -28.39 5.56
CA GLY A 16 -7.04 -27.99 6.79
C GLY A 16 -6.28 -26.91 7.56
N ALA A 17 -4.95 -27.04 7.67
CA ALA A 17 -4.09 -26.05 8.31
C ALA A 17 -4.09 -24.72 7.56
N ALA A 18 -3.94 -24.75 6.23
CA ALA A 18 -4.02 -23.55 5.40
C ALA A 18 -5.36 -22.82 5.55
N ILE A 19 -6.49 -23.55 5.47
CA ILE A 19 -7.81 -22.95 5.67
C ILE A 19 -7.94 -22.35 7.07
N LEU A 20 -7.49 -23.06 8.10
CA LEU A 20 -7.55 -22.57 9.48
C LEU A 20 -6.75 -21.28 9.65
N THR A 21 -5.51 -21.25 9.15
CA THR A 21 -4.65 -20.06 9.18
C THR A 21 -5.32 -18.88 8.48
N PHE A 22 -5.82 -19.07 7.24
CA PHE A 22 -6.53 -18.03 6.49
C PHE A 22 -7.76 -17.52 7.25
N VAL A 23 -8.60 -18.42 7.76
CA VAL A 23 -9.83 -18.03 8.46
C VAL A 23 -9.50 -17.24 9.72
N ILE A 24 -8.49 -17.66 10.50
CA ILE A 24 -8.11 -16.94 11.72
C ILE A 24 -7.54 -15.56 11.36
N GLY A 25 -6.56 -15.50 10.45
CA GLY A 25 -5.91 -14.26 10.03
C GLY A 25 -6.91 -13.23 9.49
N PHE A 26 -7.76 -13.63 8.55
CA PHE A 26 -8.77 -12.74 7.97
C PHE A 26 -9.94 -12.44 8.90
N SER A 27 -10.23 -13.29 9.89
CA SER A 27 -11.23 -12.97 10.92
C SER A 27 -10.71 -11.87 11.85
N ILE A 28 -9.43 -11.93 12.24
CA ILE A 28 -8.77 -10.86 13.02
C ILE A 28 -8.72 -9.57 12.20
N LEU A 29 -8.21 -9.64 10.97
CA LEU A 29 -8.11 -8.48 10.11
C LEU A 29 -9.49 -7.88 9.76
N GLY A 30 -10.51 -8.72 9.55
CA GLY A 30 -11.89 -8.29 9.33
C GLY A 30 -12.53 -7.63 10.54
N PHE A 31 -12.26 -8.13 11.75
CA PHE A 31 -12.66 -7.47 12.99
C PHE A 31 -11.98 -6.09 13.14
N LEU A 32 -10.69 -5.99 12.82
CA LEU A 32 -9.96 -4.73 12.84
C LEU A 32 -10.45 -3.76 11.74
N ALA A 33 -10.83 -4.27 10.57
CA ALA A 33 -11.45 -3.48 9.51
C ALA A 33 -12.79 -2.87 9.93
N TYR A 34 -13.55 -3.54 10.80
CA TYR A 34 -14.76 -2.97 11.41
C TYR A 34 -14.39 -1.91 12.45
N ARG A 35 -13.44 -2.24 13.34
CA ARG A 35 -13.01 -1.36 14.45
C ARG A 35 -12.35 -0.07 14.00
N VAL A 36 -11.63 -0.06 12.88
CA VAL A 36 -10.88 1.12 12.42
C VAL A 36 -11.80 2.30 12.11
N TYR A 37 -13.05 2.06 11.69
CA TYR A 37 -14.01 3.14 11.46
C TYR A 37 -14.40 3.86 12.76
N ASP A 38 -14.64 3.10 13.83
CA ASP A 38 -15.02 3.64 15.15
C ASP A 38 -13.83 4.18 15.94
N GLU A 39 -12.63 3.60 15.75
CA GLU A 39 -11.40 3.99 16.45
C GLU A 39 -10.61 5.09 15.74
N SER A 40 -10.93 5.37 14.47
CA SER A 40 -10.26 6.40 13.70
C SER A 40 -10.38 7.77 14.39
N PRO A 41 -9.34 8.61 14.30
CA PRO A 41 -9.40 9.89 14.98
C PRO A 41 -10.49 10.78 14.37
N PRO A 42 -11.23 11.56 15.18
CA PRO A 42 -12.38 12.29 14.69
C PRO A 42 -11.95 13.43 13.76
N ILE A 43 -12.82 13.75 12.79
CA ILE A 43 -12.79 14.99 12.03
C ILE A 43 -13.85 15.90 12.68
N PRO A 44 -13.45 16.95 13.42
CA PRO A 44 -14.40 17.81 14.09
C PRO A 44 -15.33 18.51 13.10
N THR A 45 -16.58 18.69 13.48
CA THR A 45 -17.54 19.46 12.66
C THR A 45 -17.13 20.93 12.59
N GLU A 46 -16.69 21.49 13.72
CA GLU A 46 -16.12 22.84 13.79
C GLU A 46 -14.85 22.86 14.66
N VAL A 47 -13.86 23.62 14.23
CA VAL A 47 -12.68 23.98 15.03
C VAL A 47 -12.82 25.44 15.43
N VAL A 48 -12.83 25.69 16.74
CA VAL A 48 -13.11 26.99 17.33
C VAL A 48 -11.98 27.46 18.23
N SER A 49 -11.85 28.76 18.40
CA SER A 49 -11.02 29.35 19.45
C SER A 49 -11.72 29.29 20.82
N GLN A 50 -10.98 29.61 21.89
CA GLN A 50 -11.51 29.62 23.27
C GLN A 50 -12.68 30.61 23.49
N ASP A 51 -12.74 31.69 22.72
CA ASP A 51 -13.83 32.67 22.70
C ASP A 51 -15.01 32.28 21.78
N GLY A 52 -14.95 31.10 21.15
CA GLY A 52 -16.03 30.54 20.34
C GLY A 52 -16.07 31.01 18.89
N LYS A 53 -15.03 31.70 18.40
CA LYS A 53 -14.91 32.05 16.97
C LYS A 53 -14.55 30.80 16.16
N ILE A 54 -15.30 30.55 15.09
CA ILE A 54 -15.01 29.45 14.16
C ILE A 54 -13.76 29.80 13.36
N LEU A 55 -12.78 28.89 13.38
CA LEU A 55 -11.51 29.01 12.67
C LEU A 55 -11.58 28.30 11.31
N PHE A 56 -12.09 27.07 11.30
CA PHE A 56 -12.36 26.26 10.12
C PHE A 56 -13.29 25.10 10.49
N SER A 57 -13.86 24.43 9.49
CA SER A 57 -14.80 23.32 9.62
C SER A 57 -14.18 21.97 9.25
N GLY A 58 -14.88 20.88 9.56
CA GLY A 58 -14.53 19.55 9.05
C GLY A 58 -14.51 19.48 7.53
N ALA A 59 -15.36 20.25 6.85
CA ALA A 59 -15.36 20.35 5.39
C ALA A 59 -14.08 21.02 4.85
N ASP A 60 -13.51 21.99 5.59
CA ASP A 60 -12.25 22.62 5.22
C ASP A 60 -11.07 21.64 5.36
N ILE A 61 -11.07 20.80 6.42
CA ILE A 61 -10.09 19.72 6.60
C ILE A 61 -10.16 18.74 5.43
N MET A 62 -11.36 18.28 5.07
CA MET A 62 -11.55 17.35 3.95
C MET A 62 -11.16 17.97 2.61
N THR A 63 -11.47 19.25 2.40
CA THR A 63 -11.04 19.99 1.21
C THR A 63 -9.51 20.09 1.15
N GLY A 64 -8.86 20.32 2.29
CA GLY A 64 -7.40 20.29 2.40
C GLY A 64 -6.79 18.93 2.04
N GLN A 65 -7.43 17.83 2.48
CA GLN A 65 -7.05 16.48 2.07
C GLN A 65 -7.19 16.29 0.55
N HIS A 66 -8.28 16.77 -0.07
CA HIS A 66 -8.46 16.70 -1.52
C HIS A 66 -7.40 17.49 -2.28
N ILE A 67 -7.02 18.66 -1.78
CA ILE A 67 -5.94 19.47 -2.36
C ILE A 67 -4.61 18.71 -2.26
N PHE A 68 -4.31 18.13 -1.08
CA PHE A 68 -3.13 17.29 -0.89
C PHE A 68 -3.06 16.15 -1.91
N GLN A 69 -4.18 15.48 -2.16
CA GLN A 69 -4.30 14.41 -3.15
C GLN A 69 -4.13 14.92 -4.59
N LYS A 70 -4.91 15.94 -4.98
CA LYS A 70 -4.99 16.47 -6.34
C LYS A 70 -3.64 16.96 -6.85
N TYR A 71 -2.85 17.60 -6.00
CA TYR A 71 -1.51 18.08 -6.35
C TYR A 71 -0.41 17.02 -6.16
N GLY A 72 -0.76 15.79 -5.78
CA GLY A 72 0.19 14.69 -5.58
C GLY A 72 1.22 14.99 -4.49
N LEU A 73 0.81 15.62 -3.39
CA LEU A 73 1.74 16.03 -2.33
C LEU A 73 2.34 14.82 -1.59
N MET A 74 1.68 13.67 -1.57
CA MET A 74 2.25 12.41 -1.07
C MET A 74 3.37 11.87 -1.98
N GLN A 75 3.42 12.30 -3.24
CA GLN A 75 4.51 11.98 -4.18
C GLN A 75 5.66 12.99 -4.10
N TYR A 76 5.47 14.09 -3.36
CA TYR A 76 6.47 15.12 -3.12
C TYR A 76 7.10 14.98 -1.72
N GLY A 77 6.28 14.95 -0.68
CA GLY A 77 6.66 14.75 0.73
C GLY A 77 5.80 13.68 1.39
N THR A 78 5.64 13.75 2.71
CA THR A 78 4.85 12.78 3.48
C THR A 78 3.77 13.42 4.34
N ILE A 79 2.75 12.63 4.70
CA ILE A 79 1.82 12.93 5.78
C ILE A 79 1.75 11.69 6.67
N PHE A 80 1.89 11.87 7.99
CA PHE A 80 2.06 10.76 8.93
C PHE A 80 3.20 9.78 8.58
N GLY A 81 4.26 10.27 7.92
CA GLY A 81 5.42 9.48 7.53
C GLY A 81 5.27 8.66 6.24
N HIS A 82 4.08 8.61 5.64
CA HIS A 82 3.87 7.93 4.35
C HIS A 82 3.94 8.91 3.18
N GLY A 83 4.63 8.50 2.11
CA GLY A 83 4.89 9.32 0.93
C GLY A 83 6.36 9.38 0.51
N ALA A 84 6.72 10.48 -0.14
CA ALA A 84 8.02 10.73 -0.73
C ALA A 84 8.99 11.48 0.21
N TYR A 85 10.29 11.42 -0.09
CA TYR A 85 11.34 11.80 0.88
C TYR A 85 12.16 13.05 0.55
N LEU A 86 11.92 13.72 -0.58
CA LEU A 86 12.62 14.97 -0.88
C LEU A 86 11.86 16.18 -0.32
N GLY A 87 10.53 16.12 -0.36
CA GLY A 87 9.68 17.03 0.39
C GLY A 87 9.72 16.75 1.90
N PRO A 88 9.17 17.66 2.71
CA PRO A 88 9.07 17.45 4.15
C PRO A 88 7.96 16.44 4.48
N ASP A 89 7.95 15.97 5.73
CA ASP A 89 6.72 15.49 6.33
C ASP A 89 5.88 16.69 6.77
N PHE A 90 4.68 16.84 6.20
CA PHE A 90 3.83 18.00 6.46
C PHE A 90 3.24 17.97 7.88
N THR A 91 3.01 16.79 8.46
CA THR A 91 2.57 16.65 9.86
C THR A 91 3.65 17.17 10.81
N ALA A 92 4.88 16.67 10.67
CA ALA A 92 6.02 17.06 11.50
C ALA A 92 6.44 18.51 11.26
N GLN A 93 6.42 18.97 10.00
CA GLN A 93 6.73 20.36 9.67
C GLN A 93 5.75 21.34 10.31
N TYR A 94 4.44 21.07 10.19
CA TYR A 94 3.43 21.89 10.85
C TYR A 94 3.62 21.86 12.36
N LEU A 95 3.72 20.66 12.96
CA LEU A 95 3.83 20.46 14.40
C LEU A 95 5.02 21.23 14.97
N HIS A 96 6.21 21.06 14.40
CA HIS A 96 7.43 21.70 14.86
C HIS A 96 7.35 23.22 14.78
N ARG A 97 6.90 23.76 13.63
CA ARG A 97 6.79 25.22 13.46
C ARG A 97 5.73 25.83 14.36
N ALA A 98 4.58 25.14 14.53
CA ALA A 98 3.55 25.56 15.46
C ALA A 98 4.09 25.58 16.89
N ALA A 99 4.86 24.57 17.30
CA ALA A 99 5.45 24.50 18.62
C ALA A 99 6.40 25.68 18.90
N LEU A 100 7.27 26.03 17.94
CA LEU A 100 8.15 27.20 18.07
C LEU A 100 7.35 28.50 18.21
N LEU A 101 6.33 28.70 17.39
CA LEU A 101 5.46 29.88 17.45
C LEU A 101 4.71 29.97 18.79
N MET A 102 4.25 28.83 19.33
CA MET A 102 3.58 28.77 20.62
C MET A 102 4.54 29.07 21.79
N VAL A 103 5.79 28.61 21.71
CA VAL A 103 6.83 28.97 22.70
C VAL A 103 7.06 30.48 22.68
N ASP A 104 7.23 31.08 21.51
CA ASP A 104 7.42 32.53 21.37
C ASP A 104 6.20 33.31 21.86
N PHE A 105 4.98 32.84 21.58
CA PHE A 105 3.74 33.42 22.10
C PHE A 105 3.75 33.49 23.64
N HIS A 106 4.12 32.40 24.30
CA HIS A 106 4.20 32.35 25.76
C HIS A 106 5.34 33.18 26.35
N ARG A 107 6.49 33.27 25.67
CA ARG A 107 7.59 34.14 26.06
C ARG A 107 7.19 35.61 26.00
N GLN A 108 6.47 36.01 24.96
CA GLN A 108 5.93 37.37 24.82
C GLN A 108 4.89 37.69 25.90
N ALA A 109 4.18 36.67 26.40
CA ALA A 109 3.29 36.78 27.56
C ALA A 109 4.04 36.82 28.92
N GLY A 110 5.37 36.85 28.93
CA GLY A 110 6.19 37.02 30.14
C GLY A 110 6.64 35.72 30.83
N ARG A 111 6.41 34.55 30.23
CA ARG A 111 6.92 33.27 30.76
C ARG A 111 8.40 33.09 30.49
N SER A 112 9.12 32.46 31.42
CA SER A 112 10.48 31.96 31.16
C SER A 112 10.46 30.87 30.08
N GLU A 113 11.62 30.55 29.50
CA GLU A 113 11.73 29.54 28.45
C GLU A 113 11.22 28.16 28.92
N SER A 114 11.58 27.73 30.13
CA SER A 114 11.10 26.46 30.70
C SER A 114 9.60 26.45 30.94
N GLU A 115 9.03 27.56 31.40
CA GLU A 115 7.58 27.67 31.61
C GLU A 115 6.82 27.73 30.29
N ALA A 116 7.37 28.38 29.26
CA ALA A 116 6.80 28.42 27.93
C ALA A 116 6.78 27.02 27.30
N ILE A 117 7.89 26.28 27.34
CA ILE A 117 7.97 24.91 26.83
C ILE A 117 6.98 23.99 27.56
N ALA A 118 6.94 24.05 28.90
CA ALA A 118 6.00 23.23 29.68
C ALA A 118 4.54 23.53 29.33
N ALA A 119 4.20 24.81 29.10
CA ALA A 119 2.87 25.19 28.65
C ALA A 119 2.54 24.65 27.25
N VAL A 120 3.47 24.75 26.29
CA VAL A 120 3.28 24.21 24.94
C VAL A 120 3.07 22.69 24.96
N GLN A 121 3.88 21.96 25.75
CA GLN A 121 3.73 20.52 25.92
C GLN A 121 2.35 20.17 26.48
N GLN A 122 1.91 20.86 27.53
CA GLN A 122 0.58 20.66 28.10
C GLN A 122 -0.54 20.99 27.09
N GLU A 123 -0.40 22.08 26.34
CA GLU A 123 -1.41 22.53 25.39
C GLU A 123 -1.56 21.60 24.18
N PHE A 124 -0.47 20.97 23.73
CA PHE A 124 -0.50 19.96 22.68
C PHE A 124 -1.05 18.62 23.17
N LYS A 125 -0.66 18.15 24.37
CA LYS A 125 -1.14 16.88 24.93
C LYS A 125 -2.62 16.92 25.30
N GLN A 126 -3.12 18.06 25.76
CA GLN A 126 -4.52 18.19 26.16
C GLN A 126 -5.47 18.04 24.96
N ASN A 127 -6.27 16.97 24.99
CA ASN A 127 -7.32 16.76 24.01
C ASN A 127 -8.56 17.60 24.34
N ARG A 128 -8.83 18.61 23.49
CA ARG A 128 -9.96 19.54 23.62
C ARG A 128 -11.08 19.30 22.61
N TYR A 129 -11.15 18.07 22.08
CA TYR A 129 -12.29 17.63 21.29
C TYR A 129 -13.42 17.22 22.22
N ASP A 130 -14.60 17.80 22.04
CA ASP A 130 -15.83 17.40 22.73
C ASP A 130 -16.66 16.47 21.84
N PRO A 131 -16.83 15.19 22.20
CA PRO A 131 -17.63 14.26 21.42
C PRO A 131 -19.13 14.59 21.36
N GLN A 132 -19.67 15.40 22.29
CA GLN A 132 -21.09 15.75 22.29
C GLN A 132 -21.43 16.85 21.30
N SER A 133 -20.59 17.89 21.25
CA SER A 133 -20.75 19.00 20.29
C SER A 133 -19.97 18.79 18.99
N GLU A 134 -19.11 17.77 18.92
CA GLU A 134 -18.18 17.50 17.81
C GLU A 134 -17.25 18.68 17.50
N ARG A 135 -16.95 19.49 18.52
CA ARG A 135 -16.11 20.69 18.40
C ARG A 135 -14.72 20.44 18.97
N LEU A 136 -13.71 20.91 18.24
CA LEU A 136 -12.34 20.99 18.73
C LEU A 136 -12.02 22.44 19.11
N ILE A 137 -11.59 22.66 20.35
CA ILE A 137 -11.21 23.99 20.83
C ILE A 137 -9.68 24.14 20.78
N LEU A 138 -9.18 25.12 20.03
CA LEU A 138 -7.75 25.46 19.99
C LEU A 138 -7.40 26.53 21.04
N ALA A 139 -6.23 26.37 21.69
CA ALA A 139 -5.67 27.38 22.59
C ALA A 139 -5.26 28.65 21.82
N ALA A 140 -5.22 29.80 22.48
CA ALA A 140 -4.88 31.08 21.83
C ALA A 140 -3.52 31.06 21.10
N SER A 141 -2.53 30.36 21.67
CA SER A 141 -1.21 30.10 21.08
C SER A 141 -1.32 29.28 19.77
N GLN A 142 -2.17 28.25 19.74
CA GLN A 142 -2.44 27.41 18.58
C GLN A 142 -3.18 28.19 17.48
N VAL A 143 -4.09 29.09 17.85
CA VAL A 143 -4.77 29.99 16.90
C VAL A 143 -3.76 30.93 16.24
N ALA A 144 -2.90 31.57 17.02
CA ALA A 144 -1.84 32.43 16.49
C ALA A 144 -0.87 31.68 15.57
N ALA A 145 -0.56 30.42 15.91
CA ALA A 145 0.24 29.54 15.07
C ALA A 145 -0.45 29.21 13.74
N PHE A 146 -1.76 28.89 13.76
CA PHE A 146 -2.54 28.62 12.55
C PHE A 146 -2.55 29.80 11.57
N ASP A 147 -2.79 31.02 12.08
CA ASP A 147 -2.79 32.23 11.25
C ASP A 147 -1.41 32.48 10.62
N SER A 148 -0.35 32.33 11.41
CA SER A 148 1.04 32.50 10.93
C SER A 148 1.43 31.43 9.90
N LEU A 149 1.02 30.18 10.13
CA LEU A 149 1.34 29.05 9.26
C LEU A 149 0.54 29.06 7.96
N THR A 150 -0.66 29.64 7.95
CA THR A 150 -1.40 29.89 6.70
C THR A 150 -0.59 30.79 5.77
N GLY A 151 0.02 31.85 6.31
CA GLY A 151 0.94 32.71 5.54
C GLY A 151 2.24 32.00 5.12
N PHE A 152 2.78 31.13 6.00
CA PHE A 152 3.93 30.30 5.64
C PHE A 152 3.64 29.38 4.44
N TYR A 153 2.51 28.66 4.44
CA TYR A 153 2.18 27.75 3.34
C TYR A 153 1.78 28.47 2.06
N ALA A 154 1.17 29.67 2.15
CA ALA A 154 0.96 30.53 0.98
C ALA A 154 2.29 30.86 0.29
N ASN A 155 3.31 31.21 1.07
CA ASN A 155 4.65 31.46 0.54
C ASN A 155 5.37 30.18 0.09
N TYR A 156 5.11 29.04 0.75
CA TYR A 156 5.74 27.76 0.43
C TYR A 156 5.31 27.22 -0.94
N PHE A 157 4.02 27.35 -1.27
CA PHE A 157 3.40 26.91 -2.53
C PHE A 157 3.23 28.06 -3.55
N THR A 158 4.03 29.11 -3.42
CA THR A 158 4.05 30.26 -4.34
C THR A 158 4.42 29.86 -5.78
N GLU A 159 4.40 30.83 -6.68
CA GLU A 159 4.75 30.68 -8.09
C GLU A 159 6.14 30.05 -8.32
N THR A 160 6.24 29.17 -9.33
CA THR A 160 7.44 28.36 -9.62
C THR A 160 8.73 29.18 -9.79
N HIS A 161 8.63 30.40 -10.32
CA HIS A 161 9.78 31.28 -10.55
C HIS A 161 10.35 31.89 -9.26
N GLU A 162 9.56 31.94 -8.19
CA GLU A 162 9.99 32.40 -6.86
C GLU A 162 10.56 31.25 -6.01
N GLN A 163 10.23 30.00 -6.38
CA GLN A 163 10.70 28.81 -5.69
C GLN A 163 12.17 28.50 -6.00
N ARG A 164 12.93 28.24 -4.92
CA ARG A 164 14.30 27.71 -4.98
C ARG A 164 14.33 26.21 -4.65
N GLY A 165 15.29 25.50 -5.26
CA GLY A 165 15.49 24.06 -5.09
C GLY A 165 14.36 23.26 -5.75
N LEU A 166 13.99 22.15 -5.12
CA LEU A 166 12.96 21.26 -5.64
C LEU A 166 11.65 22.00 -5.90
N LYS A 167 11.17 21.95 -7.14
CA LYS A 167 9.90 22.56 -7.51
C LYS A 167 8.74 21.86 -6.82
N ARG A 168 7.90 22.68 -6.20
CA ARG A 168 6.67 22.31 -5.49
C ARG A 168 5.47 22.63 -6.39
N PRO A 169 4.35 21.92 -6.24
CA PRO A 169 3.10 22.32 -6.87
C PRO A 169 2.73 23.76 -6.50
N VAL A 170 2.25 24.53 -7.47
CA VAL A 170 1.77 25.90 -7.26
C VAL A 170 0.31 25.84 -6.81
N ILE A 171 -0.01 26.50 -5.70
CA ILE A 171 -1.36 26.59 -5.14
C ILE A 171 -1.67 28.07 -4.93
N ALA A 172 -2.26 28.69 -5.96
CA ALA A 172 -2.45 30.15 -6.00
C ALA A 172 -3.69 30.63 -5.22
N GLU A 173 -4.73 29.79 -5.11
CA GLU A 173 -5.99 30.17 -4.49
C GLU A 173 -5.86 30.26 -2.95
N PRO A 174 -6.09 31.44 -2.33
CA PRO A 174 -5.95 31.59 -0.88
C PRO A 174 -6.88 30.66 -0.08
N GLY A 175 -8.05 30.33 -0.64
CA GLY A 175 -8.97 29.36 -0.06
C GLY A 175 -8.37 27.94 0.00
N GLU A 176 -7.73 27.49 -1.08
CA GLU A 176 -7.07 26.18 -1.13
C GLU A 176 -5.92 26.11 -0.10
N ILE A 177 -5.10 27.17 0.01
CA ILE A 177 -4.03 27.25 1.01
C ILE A 177 -4.57 27.14 2.44
N ARG A 178 -5.67 27.84 2.74
CA ARG A 178 -6.27 27.81 4.07
C ARG A 178 -6.82 26.42 4.40
N SER A 179 -7.51 25.77 3.46
CA SER A 179 -8.02 24.40 3.65
C SER A 179 -6.88 23.39 3.81
N LEU A 180 -5.81 23.50 3.00
CA LEU A 180 -4.63 22.66 3.13
C LEU A 180 -3.93 22.85 4.49
N THR A 181 -3.83 24.10 4.95
CA THR A 181 -3.29 24.41 6.29
C THR A 181 -4.19 23.84 7.39
N ALA A 182 -5.52 23.87 7.24
CA ALA A 182 -6.45 23.23 8.17
C ALA A 182 -6.23 21.71 8.24
N PHE A 183 -6.00 21.04 7.11
CA PHE A 183 -5.65 19.63 7.06
C PHE A 183 -4.33 19.32 7.79
N PHE A 184 -3.28 20.13 7.57
CA PHE A 184 -2.01 19.97 8.30
C PHE A 184 -2.14 20.27 9.79
N THR A 185 -3.00 21.22 10.17
CA THR A 185 -3.32 21.52 11.57
C THR A 185 -3.99 20.34 12.24
N TRP A 186 -4.99 19.74 11.57
CA TRP A 186 -5.65 18.53 12.04
C TRP A 186 -4.66 17.38 12.19
N ALA A 187 -3.80 17.16 11.20
CA ALA A 187 -2.79 16.10 11.27
C ALA A 187 -1.81 16.30 12.44
N ALA A 188 -1.33 17.53 12.64
CA ALA A 188 -0.46 17.87 13.77
C ALA A 188 -1.17 17.71 15.12
N TRP A 189 -2.44 18.11 15.22
CA TRP A 189 -3.26 17.88 16.42
C TRP A 189 -3.36 16.39 16.74
N LEU A 190 -3.68 15.54 15.76
CA LEU A 190 -3.71 14.09 15.93
C LEU A 190 -2.37 13.53 16.41
N SER A 191 -1.28 14.08 15.88
CA SER A 191 0.05 13.61 16.21
C SER A 191 0.49 13.89 17.65
N ALA A 192 -0.16 14.85 18.31
CA ALA A 192 0.27 15.36 19.61
C ALA A 192 -0.77 15.13 20.73
N ALA A 193 -2.05 15.35 20.48
CA ALA A 193 -3.11 15.27 21.49
C ALA A 193 -3.35 13.83 21.95
N GLU A 194 -3.43 13.63 23.27
CA GLU A 194 -3.66 12.33 23.90
C GLU A 194 -5.01 11.74 23.45
N ARG A 195 -5.00 10.47 23.05
CA ARG A 195 -6.23 9.74 22.74
C ARG A 195 -7.09 9.69 24.01
N PRO A 196 -8.44 9.83 23.92
CA PRO A 196 -9.29 9.81 25.10
C PRO A 196 -9.09 8.54 25.94
N GLY A 197 -8.75 8.72 27.22
CA GLY A 197 -8.52 7.62 28.17
C GLY A 197 -7.09 7.02 28.13
N GLU A 198 -6.21 7.55 27.28
CA GLU A 198 -4.85 7.04 27.06
C GLU A 198 -3.79 8.10 27.39
N VAL A 199 -2.53 7.67 27.49
CA VAL A 199 -1.36 8.53 27.77
C VAL A 199 -0.47 8.76 26.54
N TYR A 200 -0.98 8.45 25.36
CA TYR A 200 -0.30 8.58 24.07
C TYR A 200 -1.21 9.25 23.04
N SER A 201 -0.64 9.89 22.03
CA SER A 201 -1.41 10.60 21.00
C SER A 201 -2.16 9.65 20.05
N TYR A 202 -3.05 10.15 19.19
CA TYR A 202 -3.75 9.30 18.22
C TYR A 202 -2.81 8.49 17.30
N THR A 203 -1.57 8.95 17.14
CA THR A 203 -0.50 8.34 16.32
C THR A 203 0.58 7.64 17.16
N ASN A 204 0.30 7.26 18.40
CA ASN A 204 1.26 6.61 19.29
C ASN A 204 2.52 7.47 19.54
N ASN A 205 2.34 8.78 19.74
CA ASN A 205 3.39 9.79 19.96
C ASN A 205 4.36 10.00 18.79
N TRP A 206 3.98 9.61 17.57
CA TRP A 206 4.71 10.00 16.36
C TRP A 206 4.20 11.35 15.83
N PRO A 207 5.04 12.26 15.32
CA PRO A 207 6.49 12.13 15.12
C PRO A 207 7.28 12.52 16.38
N PRO A 208 8.57 12.15 16.48
CA PRO A 208 9.44 12.60 17.57
C PRO A 208 9.52 14.14 17.60
N GLU A 209 8.99 14.75 18.66
CA GLU A 209 8.96 16.21 18.82
C GLU A 209 8.97 16.56 20.33
N PRO A 210 10.13 16.95 20.89
CA PRO A 210 10.25 17.28 22.30
C PRO A 210 9.33 18.40 22.77
N LEU A 211 9.04 19.40 21.92
CA LEU A 211 8.16 20.53 22.29
C LEU A 211 6.68 20.11 22.37
N ALA A 212 6.30 19.02 21.71
CA ALA A 212 5.00 18.38 21.81
C ALA A 212 4.98 17.23 22.83
N ALA A 213 6.08 17.01 23.56
CA ALA A 213 6.29 15.86 24.46
C ALA A 213 6.03 14.50 23.78
N ASN A 214 6.36 14.39 22.50
CA ASN A 214 6.27 13.15 21.75
C ASN A 214 7.52 12.30 21.96
N THR A 215 7.36 11.21 22.70
CA THR A 215 8.40 10.21 22.99
C THR A 215 7.87 8.80 22.75
N PRO A 216 8.75 7.81 22.47
CA PRO A 216 8.34 6.41 22.30
C PRO A 216 7.50 5.92 23.48
N THR A 217 6.35 5.31 23.17
CA THR A 217 5.44 4.79 24.20
C THR A 217 5.98 3.50 24.83
N PRO A 218 5.58 3.16 26.06
CA PRO A 218 5.92 1.88 26.68
C PRO A 218 5.51 0.68 25.81
N ASP A 219 4.34 0.75 25.15
CA ASP A 219 3.86 -0.29 24.24
C ASP A 219 4.79 -0.46 23.03
N ALA A 220 5.27 0.63 22.43
CA ALA A 220 6.20 0.56 21.29
C ALA A 220 7.49 -0.20 21.68
N LEU A 221 8.02 0.05 22.88
CA LEU A 221 9.21 -0.64 23.38
C LEU A 221 8.92 -2.12 23.70
N LEU A 222 7.82 -2.41 24.37
CA LEU A 222 7.44 -3.78 24.76
C LEU A 222 7.22 -4.66 23.53
N TRP A 223 6.42 -4.20 22.57
CA TRP A 223 6.08 -4.98 21.37
C TRP A 223 7.26 -5.12 20.41
N SER A 224 8.20 -4.17 20.41
CA SER A 224 9.48 -4.34 19.73
C SER A 224 10.25 -5.54 20.29
N VAL A 225 10.36 -5.70 21.61
CA VAL A 225 11.04 -6.85 22.22
C VAL A 225 10.29 -8.15 21.96
N LEU A 226 8.96 -8.17 22.11
CA LEU A 226 8.15 -9.36 21.87
C LEU A 226 8.21 -9.82 20.41
N SER A 227 8.28 -8.90 19.45
CA SER A 227 8.44 -9.22 18.03
C SER A 227 9.75 -9.98 17.75
N LEU A 228 10.86 -9.59 18.38
CA LEU A 228 12.14 -10.28 18.26
C LEU A 228 12.11 -11.69 18.86
N ILE A 229 11.41 -11.86 19.98
CA ILE A 229 11.20 -13.19 20.59
C ILE A 229 10.36 -14.07 19.64
N ALA A 230 9.32 -13.50 19.02
CA ALA A 230 8.49 -14.21 18.05
C ALA A 230 9.29 -14.64 16.81
N LEU A 231 10.12 -13.76 16.26
CA LEU A 231 11.01 -14.07 15.13
C LEU A 231 12.00 -15.19 15.47
N LEU A 232 12.82 -15.00 16.52
CA LEU A 232 13.87 -15.96 16.86
C LEU A 232 13.31 -17.31 17.32
N GLY A 233 12.24 -17.27 18.13
CA GLY A 233 11.54 -18.47 18.57
C GLY A 233 10.86 -19.20 17.41
N GLY A 234 10.16 -18.45 16.55
CA GLY A 234 9.47 -18.99 15.37
C GLY A 234 10.42 -19.60 14.35
N ALA A 235 11.53 -18.92 14.03
CA ALA A 235 12.58 -19.46 13.16
C ALA A 235 13.22 -20.72 13.74
N GLY A 236 13.52 -20.73 15.05
CA GLY A 236 14.03 -21.91 15.75
C GLY A 236 13.07 -23.10 15.68
N LEU A 237 11.77 -22.87 15.87
CA LEU A 237 10.74 -23.90 15.71
C LEU A 237 10.66 -24.40 14.26
N LEU A 238 10.65 -23.50 13.28
CA LEU A 238 10.61 -23.87 11.86
C LEU A 238 11.79 -24.77 11.49
N PHE A 239 13.02 -24.36 11.83
CA PHE A 239 14.21 -25.16 11.56
C PHE A 239 14.19 -26.52 12.27
N PHE A 240 13.70 -26.57 13.52
CA PHE A 240 13.53 -27.84 14.22
C PHE A 240 12.55 -28.76 13.48
N PHE A 241 11.38 -28.28 13.07
CA PHE A 241 10.38 -29.10 12.39
C PHE A 241 10.83 -29.55 11.00
N ILE A 242 11.44 -28.66 10.20
CA ILE A 242 11.98 -29.02 8.88
C ILE A 242 13.08 -30.07 9.02
N GLY A 243 14.02 -29.87 9.95
CA GLY A 243 15.14 -30.79 10.17
C GLY A 243 14.74 -32.13 10.77
N ARG A 244 13.74 -32.16 11.67
CA ARG A 244 13.35 -33.38 12.40
C ARG A 244 12.46 -34.32 11.58
N PHE A 245 11.62 -33.78 10.68
CA PHE A 245 10.55 -34.54 10.03
C PHE A 245 10.74 -34.77 8.53
N ASP A 246 11.87 -34.37 7.95
CA ASP A 246 12.21 -34.55 6.51
C ASP A 246 11.04 -34.23 5.56
N LEU A 247 10.38 -33.09 5.81
CA LEU A 247 9.11 -32.75 5.20
C LEU A 247 9.23 -32.43 3.70
N LEU A 248 10.41 -31.96 3.27
CA LEU A 248 10.65 -31.35 1.96
C LEU A 248 11.35 -32.28 0.95
N GLY A 249 11.76 -33.50 1.34
CA GLY A 249 12.18 -34.54 0.40
C GLY A 249 13.43 -34.22 -0.43
N TRP A 250 14.40 -33.49 0.14
CA TRP A 250 15.65 -33.11 -0.52
C TRP A 250 16.72 -34.22 -0.49
N HIS A 251 16.40 -35.38 0.09
CA HIS A 251 17.34 -36.48 0.22
C HIS A 251 17.44 -37.31 -1.08
N ARG A 252 18.67 -37.61 -1.49
CA ARG A 252 19.02 -38.43 -2.67
C ARG A 252 18.29 -39.78 -2.74
N ALA A 253 17.83 -40.31 -1.59
CA ALA A 253 17.05 -41.55 -1.51
C ALA A 253 15.72 -41.46 -2.28
N ASP A 254 15.11 -40.28 -2.35
CA ASP A 254 13.86 -40.03 -3.06
C ASP A 254 14.05 -39.83 -4.58
N THR A 255 15.28 -39.78 -5.08
CA THR A 255 15.57 -39.61 -6.53
C THR A 255 15.75 -40.92 -7.29
N LYS A 256 15.72 -42.08 -6.61
CA LYS A 256 15.85 -43.39 -7.27
C LYS A 256 14.65 -43.66 -8.20
N GLY A 257 14.94 -43.88 -9.49
CA GLY A 257 13.94 -44.26 -10.50
C GLY A 257 13.28 -43.08 -11.24
N TYR A 258 13.81 -41.86 -11.12
CA TYR A 258 13.29 -40.69 -11.81
C TYR A 258 14.29 -40.22 -12.89
N GLU A 259 13.95 -40.42 -14.15
CA GLU A 259 14.70 -39.87 -15.28
C GLU A 259 14.20 -38.45 -15.57
N LEU A 260 15.12 -37.49 -15.60
CA LEU A 260 14.85 -36.12 -16.04
C LEU A 260 14.45 -36.15 -17.52
N ALA A 261 13.15 -36.00 -17.79
CA ALA A 261 12.62 -35.95 -19.15
C ALA A 261 12.55 -34.49 -19.63
N PHE A 262 13.70 -33.94 -20.05
CA PHE A 262 13.74 -32.64 -20.70
C PHE A 262 13.28 -32.77 -22.15
N ARG A 263 12.24 -32.03 -22.53
CA ARG A 263 11.91 -31.81 -23.94
C ARG A 263 12.67 -30.59 -24.44
N PRO A 264 13.39 -30.70 -25.57
CA PRO A 264 13.97 -29.54 -26.23
C PRO A 264 12.90 -28.46 -26.48
N PRO A 265 13.19 -27.16 -26.23
CA PRO A 265 12.19 -26.09 -26.40
C PRO A 265 11.57 -26.03 -27.80
N ASP A 266 12.29 -26.43 -28.85
CA ASP A 266 11.85 -26.51 -30.24
C ASP A 266 10.82 -27.62 -30.49
N GLU A 267 10.76 -28.64 -29.64
CA GLU A 267 9.74 -29.70 -29.68
C GLU A 267 8.44 -29.29 -28.96
N VAL A 268 8.47 -28.21 -28.17
CA VAL A 268 7.30 -27.71 -27.43
C VAL A 268 6.46 -26.81 -28.32
N ARG A 269 5.35 -27.35 -28.85
CA ARG A 269 4.41 -26.56 -29.65
C ARG A 269 3.64 -25.56 -28.79
N LEU A 270 3.84 -24.28 -29.07
CA LEU A 270 3.08 -23.20 -28.43
C LEU A 270 1.67 -23.06 -29.03
N THR A 271 0.69 -22.89 -28.15
CA THR A 271 -0.68 -22.57 -28.53
C THR A 271 -0.81 -21.12 -29.03
N PRO A 272 -1.82 -20.79 -29.85
CA PRO A 272 -2.19 -19.41 -30.18
C PRO A 272 -2.22 -18.44 -28.99
N SER A 273 -2.83 -18.80 -27.85
CA SER A 273 -2.86 -17.93 -26.66
C SER A 273 -1.48 -17.71 -26.04
N GLN A 274 -0.62 -18.72 -26.05
CA GLN A 274 0.77 -18.58 -25.59
C GLN A 274 1.58 -17.67 -26.51
N ARG A 275 1.36 -17.72 -27.82
CA ARG A 275 2.03 -16.79 -28.75
C ARG A 275 1.58 -15.35 -28.53
N ALA A 276 0.33 -15.13 -28.14
CA ALA A 276 -0.18 -13.79 -27.85
C ALA A 276 0.55 -13.12 -26.67
N THR A 277 1.09 -13.89 -25.71
CA THR A 277 1.81 -13.32 -24.56
C THR A 277 3.15 -12.68 -24.94
N ALA A 278 3.69 -12.94 -26.13
CA ALA A 278 4.87 -12.26 -26.64
C ALA A 278 4.68 -10.72 -26.71
N TRP A 279 3.48 -10.27 -27.07
CA TRP A 279 3.13 -8.84 -27.07
C TRP A 279 3.10 -8.25 -25.66
N TYR A 280 2.61 -9.02 -24.68
CA TYR A 280 2.65 -8.62 -23.28
C TYR A 280 4.09 -8.43 -22.81
N PHE A 281 4.96 -9.40 -23.05
CA PHE A 281 6.35 -9.32 -22.61
C PHE A 281 7.13 -8.19 -23.30
N LEU A 282 6.83 -7.88 -24.56
CA LEU A 282 7.38 -6.71 -25.24
C LEU A 282 6.98 -5.40 -24.55
N VAL A 283 5.69 -5.24 -24.23
CA VAL A 283 5.21 -4.06 -23.50
C VAL A 283 5.79 -4.01 -22.09
N VAL A 284 5.82 -5.12 -21.36
CA VAL A 284 6.43 -5.24 -20.03
C VAL A 284 7.89 -4.75 -20.06
N ALA A 285 8.68 -5.16 -21.06
CA ALA A 285 10.05 -4.69 -21.21
C ALA A 285 10.13 -3.16 -21.41
N GLY A 286 9.22 -2.59 -22.20
CA GLY A 286 9.11 -1.14 -22.39
C GLY A 286 8.69 -0.39 -21.12
N LEU A 287 7.71 -0.90 -20.38
CA LEU A 287 7.28 -0.35 -19.09
C LEU A 287 8.40 -0.41 -18.06
N PHE A 288 9.11 -1.54 -17.98
CA PHE A 288 10.27 -1.71 -17.08
C PHE A 288 11.40 -0.74 -17.42
N LEU A 289 11.74 -0.58 -18.71
CA LEU A 289 12.73 0.40 -19.13
C LEU A 289 12.33 1.83 -18.74
N THR A 290 11.07 2.21 -19.01
CA THR A 290 10.54 3.55 -18.68
C THR A 290 10.54 3.78 -17.18
N GLN A 291 10.15 2.78 -16.39
CA GLN A 291 10.18 2.81 -14.93
C GLN A 291 11.59 3.04 -14.39
N GLY A 292 12.59 2.33 -14.95
CA GLY A 292 14.00 2.51 -14.59
C GLY A 292 14.54 3.90 -14.94
N LEU A 293 14.17 4.45 -16.10
CA LEU A 293 14.54 5.82 -16.51
C LEU A 293 13.95 6.87 -15.56
N LEU A 294 12.67 6.72 -15.17
CA LEU A 294 12.03 7.60 -14.19
C LEU A 294 12.65 7.45 -12.80
N GLY A 295 13.07 6.24 -12.41
CA GLY A 295 13.84 6.01 -11.19
C GLY A 295 15.17 6.77 -11.20
N GLY A 296 15.87 6.75 -12.33
CA GLY A 296 17.08 7.54 -12.56
C GLY A 296 16.82 9.05 -12.44
N LEU A 297 15.72 9.55 -13.02
CA LEU A 297 15.32 10.95 -12.89
C LEU A 297 14.99 11.33 -11.43
N ASN A 298 14.25 10.49 -10.70
CA ASN A 298 13.95 10.70 -9.28
C ASN A 298 15.22 10.77 -8.43
N ALA A 299 16.17 9.86 -8.68
CA ALA A 299 17.47 9.88 -8.01
C ALA A 299 18.26 11.15 -8.35
N HIS A 300 18.20 11.62 -9.60
CA HIS A 300 18.87 12.85 -10.03
C HIS A 300 18.35 14.09 -9.31
N TYR A 301 17.05 14.21 -9.08
CA TYR A 301 16.46 15.32 -8.32
C TYR A 301 16.96 15.44 -6.87
N HIS A 302 17.62 14.41 -6.31
CA HIS A 302 18.30 14.53 -5.02
C HIS A 302 19.59 15.36 -5.10
N VAL A 303 20.25 15.37 -6.26
CA VAL A 303 21.54 16.02 -6.49
C VAL A 303 21.35 17.38 -7.16
N GLU A 304 20.46 17.47 -8.15
CA GLU A 304 20.11 18.69 -8.87
C GLU A 304 18.58 18.87 -8.79
N PRO A 305 18.06 19.53 -7.73
CA PRO A 305 16.62 19.56 -7.48
C PRO A 305 15.80 20.40 -8.46
N ASP A 306 16.44 21.31 -9.19
CA ASP A 306 15.81 22.29 -10.08
C ASP A 306 16.14 22.09 -11.56
N SER A 307 16.79 20.98 -11.93
CA SER A 307 17.23 20.71 -13.31
C SER A 307 17.75 19.27 -13.50
N PHE A 308 18.00 18.87 -14.76
CA PHE A 308 18.62 17.61 -15.15
C PHE A 308 19.81 17.88 -16.09
N TYR A 309 21.03 17.97 -15.56
CA TYR A 309 22.25 18.35 -16.30
C TYR A 309 22.12 19.68 -17.06
N GLY A 310 21.50 20.68 -16.43
CA GLY A 310 21.18 21.98 -17.03
C GLY A 310 19.95 21.98 -17.96
N ILE A 311 19.26 20.85 -18.14
CA ILE A 311 17.99 20.77 -18.87
C ILE A 311 16.84 20.98 -17.87
N PRO A 312 15.90 21.91 -18.11
CA PRO A 312 14.77 22.17 -17.22
C PRO A 312 13.71 21.06 -17.34
N MET A 313 14.06 19.85 -16.88
CA MET A 313 13.21 18.66 -16.97
C MET A 313 12.03 18.73 -16.00
N ASP A 314 12.16 19.49 -14.91
CA ASP A 314 11.16 19.76 -13.89
C ASP A 314 9.92 20.46 -14.43
N ASP A 315 10.06 21.29 -15.48
CA ASP A 315 8.93 21.91 -16.18
C ASP A 315 8.05 20.86 -16.90
N TRP A 316 8.63 19.73 -17.30
CA TRP A 316 7.94 18.71 -18.08
C TRP A 316 7.51 17.52 -17.23
N ILE A 317 8.39 17.04 -16.37
CA ILE A 317 8.17 15.90 -15.48
C ILE A 317 8.69 16.30 -14.10
N PRO A 318 7.90 17.05 -13.32
CA PRO A 318 8.29 17.42 -11.97
C PRO A 318 8.42 16.17 -11.09
N TYR A 319 9.15 16.31 -9.97
CA TYR A 319 9.49 15.19 -9.08
C TYR A 319 8.28 14.35 -8.63
N ASN A 320 7.18 15.00 -8.26
CA ASN A 320 5.96 14.30 -7.86
C ASN A 320 5.36 13.47 -9.01
N LEU A 321 5.41 13.95 -10.26
CA LEU A 321 4.95 13.20 -11.42
C LEU A 321 5.92 12.06 -11.77
N SER A 322 7.22 12.29 -11.74
CA SER A 322 8.21 11.24 -12.03
C SER A 322 8.20 10.12 -10.99
N ARG A 323 7.97 10.44 -9.70
CA ARG A 323 7.78 9.44 -8.64
C ARG A 323 6.47 8.68 -8.82
N MET A 324 5.37 9.39 -9.07
CA MET A 324 4.06 8.80 -9.33
C MET A 324 4.15 7.75 -10.46
N TRP A 325 4.68 8.14 -11.61
CA TRP A 325 4.85 7.22 -12.74
C TRP A 325 5.85 6.10 -12.46
N HIS A 326 6.93 6.35 -11.73
CA HIS A 326 7.88 5.31 -11.35
C HIS A 326 7.23 4.20 -10.51
N LEU A 327 6.43 4.57 -9.49
CA LEU A 327 5.72 3.60 -8.65
C LEU A 327 4.62 2.88 -9.43
N GLN A 328 3.84 3.62 -10.21
CA GLN A 328 2.74 3.04 -10.98
C GLN A 328 3.23 2.07 -12.05
N LEU A 329 4.30 2.41 -12.76
CA LEU A 329 4.88 1.51 -13.73
C LEU A 329 5.48 0.26 -13.06
N ALA A 330 6.02 0.38 -11.83
CA ALA A 330 6.52 -0.78 -11.08
C ALA A 330 5.42 -1.80 -10.80
N LEU A 331 4.22 -1.33 -10.46
CA LEU A 331 3.04 -2.18 -10.34
C LEU A 331 2.60 -2.72 -11.71
N PHE A 332 2.47 -1.85 -12.71
CA PHE A 332 1.95 -2.26 -14.03
C PHE A 332 2.82 -3.29 -14.72
N PHE A 333 4.15 -3.13 -14.81
CA PHE A 333 4.98 -4.09 -15.54
C PHE A 333 4.98 -5.45 -14.82
N THR A 334 5.06 -5.44 -13.49
CA THR A 334 5.10 -6.65 -12.66
C THR A 334 3.79 -7.42 -12.77
N SER A 335 2.65 -6.77 -12.53
CA SER A 335 1.34 -7.41 -12.67
C SER A 335 1.09 -7.88 -14.11
N SER A 336 1.47 -7.09 -15.12
CA SER A 336 1.32 -7.48 -16.53
C SER A 336 2.14 -8.72 -16.88
N ALA A 337 3.34 -8.87 -16.32
CA ALA A 337 4.18 -10.05 -16.48
C ALA A 337 3.50 -11.29 -15.88
N TYR A 338 2.93 -11.17 -14.68
CA TYR A 338 2.20 -12.26 -14.03
C TYR A 338 0.91 -12.64 -14.77
N LEU A 339 0.16 -11.66 -15.26
CA LEU A 339 -1.03 -11.91 -16.09
C LEU A 339 -0.66 -12.67 -17.37
N ALA A 340 0.40 -12.22 -18.05
CA ALA A 340 0.94 -12.90 -19.23
C ALA A 340 1.37 -14.33 -18.91
N MET A 341 2.07 -14.53 -17.79
CA MET A 341 2.54 -15.86 -17.40
C MET A 341 1.40 -16.79 -16.99
N GLY A 342 0.35 -16.28 -16.35
CA GLY A 342 -0.86 -17.04 -16.07
C GLY A 342 -1.57 -17.53 -17.34
N ILE A 343 -1.65 -16.68 -18.37
CA ILE A 343 -2.18 -17.06 -19.69
C ILE A 343 -1.26 -18.09 -20.36
N PHE A 344 0.05 -17.94 -20.23
CA PHE A 344 1.02 -18.84 -20.84
C PHE A 344 0.99 -20.24 -20.24
N LEU A 345 0.89 -20.35 -18.91
CA LEU A 345 0.90 -21.62 -18.20
C LEU A 345 -0.43 -22.37 -18.27
N ALA A 346 -1.56 -21.66 -18.30
CA ALA A 346 -2.85 -22.33 -18.17
C ALA A 346 -3.11 -23.44 -19.23
N PRO A 347 -2.79 -23.27 -20.53
CA PRO A 347 -2.87 -24.35 -21.52
C PRO A 347 -1.89 -25.50 -21.26
N MET A 348 -0.70 -25.23 -20.70
CA MET A 348 0.28 -26.26 -20.36
C MET A 348 -0.22 -27.14 -19.22
N ILE A 349 -0.79 -26.52 -18.18
CA ILE A 349 -1.38 -27.23 -17.04
C ILE A 349 -2.61 -28.03 -17.49
N ALA A 350 -3.43 -27.48 -18.38
CA ALA A 350 -4.64 -28.14 -18.86
C ALA A 350 -4.40 -29.19 -19.97
N GLY A 351 -3.24 -29.15 -20.63
CA GLY A 351 -2.93 -29.99 -21.79
C GLY A 351 -3.80 -29.71 -23.02
N SER A 352 -4.54 -28.60 -23.05
CA SER A 352 -5.48 -28.24 -24.12
C SER A 352 -5.75 -26.74 -24.14
N GLU A 353 -6.13 -26.21 -25.31
CA GLU A 353 -6.52 -24.81 -25.47
C GLU A 353 -8.02 -24.69 -25.82
N PRO A 354 -8.81 -23.87 -25.09
CA PRO A 354 -10.18 -23.55 -25.46
C PRO A 354 -10.28 -22.74 -26.76
N ARG A 355 -11.44 -22.84 -27.44
CA ARG A 355 -11.73 -21.99 -28.60
C ARG A 355 -11.71 -20.50 -28.22
N HIS A 356 -11.14 -19.69 -29.12
CA HIS A 356 -11.02 -18.22 -29.02
C HIS A 356 -10.14 -17.71 -27.87
N GLN A 357 -9.33 -18.57 -27.23
CA GLN A 357 -8.50 -18.17 -26.10
C GLN A 357 -7.48 -17.07 -26.48
N ALA A 358 -6.87 -17.16 -27.67
CA ALA A 358 -5.97 -16.12 -28.18
C ALA A 358 -6.67 -14.76 -28.38
N ALA A 359 -7.92 -14.77 -28.85
CA ALA A 359 -8.68 -13.53 -29.05
C ALA A 359 -8.98 -12.84 -27.71
N LEU A 360 -9.33 -13.62 -26.67
CA LEU A 360 -9.51 -13.07 -25.31
C LEU A 360 -8.20 -12.54 -24.74
N ALA A 361 -7.08 -13.23 -24.96
CA ALA A 361 -5.76 -12.76 -24.54
C ALA A 361 -5.38 -11.44 -25.22
N ILE A 362 -5.65 -11.27 -26.52
CA ILE A 362 -5.40 -9.99 -27.22
C ILE A 362 -6.39 -8.89 -26.78
N ALA A 363 -7.65 -9.24 -26.51
CA ALA A 363 -8.62 -8.26 -25.98
C ALA A 363 -8.19 -7.72 -24.60
N LEU A 364 -7.73 -8.60 -23.70
CA LEU A 364 -7.18 -8.19 -22.40
C LEU A 364 -5.93 -7.32 -22.58
N PHE A 365 -5.06 -7.64 -23.55
CA PHE A 365 -3.87 -6.84 -23.84
C PHE A 365 -4.24 -5.41 -24.24
N GLY A 366 -5.21 -5.26 -25.15
CA GLY A 366 -5.72 -3.95 -25.54
C GLY A 366 -6.32 -3.19 -24.36
N ALA A 367 -7.11 -3.86 -23.51
CA ALA A 367 -7.68 -3.25 -22.31
C ALA A 367 -6.60 -2.76 -21.33
N LEU A 368 -5.55 -3.56 -21.11
CA LEU A 368 -4.41 -3.19 -20.28
C LEU A 368 -3.69 -1.95 -20.83
N VAL A 369 -3.40 -1.90 -22.13
CA VAL A 369 -2.76 -0.73 -22.76
C VAL A 369 -3.61 0.52 -22.57
N VAL A 370 -4.93 0.42 -22.74
CA VAL A 370 -5.85 1.55 -22.52
C VAL A 370 -5.80 2.04 -21.07
N VAL A 371 -5.80 1.12 -20.09
CA VAL A 371 -5.73 1.48 -18.67
C VAL A 371 -4.39 2.14 -18.32
N VAL A 372 -3.27 1.55 -18.75
CA VAL A 372 -1.93 2.09 -18.44
C VAL A 372 -1.73 3.46 -19.07
N VAL A 373 -1.98 3.61 -20.37
CA VAL A 373 -1.79 4.90 -21.05
C VAL A 373 -2.80 5.92 -20.53
N GLY A 374 -4.05 5.51 -20.33
CA GLY A 374 -5.11 6.36 -19.80
C GLY A 374 -4.81 6.88 -18.40
N SER A 375 -4.32 6.02 -17.49
CA SER A 375 -3.97 6.43 -16.12
C SER A 375 -2.79 7.37 -16.11
N LEU A 376 -1.70 7.07 -16.84
CA LEU A 376 -0.51 7.93 -16.86
C LEU A 376 -0.82 9.32 -17.43
N LEU A 377 -1.62 9.39 -18.50
CA LEU A 377 -2.09 10.66 -19.06
C LEU A 377 -3.03 11.40 -18.10
N GLY A 378 -3.90 10.66 -17.40
CA GLY A 378 -4.77 11.19 -16.37
C GLY A 378 -3.98 11.83 -15.22
N GLU A 379 -3.03 11.09 -14.66
CA GLU A 379 -2.11 11.52 -13.62
C GLU A 379 -1.36 12.79 -14.02
N ALA A 380 -0.74 12.81 -15.22
CA ALA A 380 -0.11 14.02 -15.74
C ALA A 380 -1.10 15.18 -15.93
N GLY A 381 -2.32 14.90 -16.40
CA GLY A 381 -3.40 15.87 -16.53
C GLY A 381 -3.80 16.50 -15.20
N GLY A 382 -3.84 15.70 -14.13
CA GLY A 382 -4.11 16.17 -12.77
C GLY A 382 -2.97 17.03 -12.23
N ILE A 383 -1.73 16.53 -12.27
CA ILE A 383 -0.56 17.24 -11.73
C ILE A 383 -0.26 18.54 -12.48
N LYS A 384 -0.41 18.54 -13.82
CA LYS A 384 -0.22 19.75 -14.64
C LYS A 384 -1.45 20.67 -14.67
N ASN A 385 -2.46 20.38 -13.85
CA ASN A 385 -3.69 21.17 -13.72
C ASN A 385 -4.50 21.32 -15.01
N PHE A 386 -4.33 20.42 -16.00
CA PHE A 386 -5.24 20.30 -17.14
C PHE A 386 -6.60 19.73 -16.71
N ILE A 387 -6.61 18.93 -15.66
CA ILE A 387 -7.82 18.53 -14.92
C ILE A 387 -7.81 19.31 -13.61
N THR A 388 -8.66 20.33 -13.52
CA THR A 388 -8.70 21.26 -12.38
C THR A 388 -9.35 20.63 -11.14
N SER A 389 -9.22 21.30 -9.98
CA SER A 389 -9.83 20.86 -8.71
C SER A 389 -11.36 20.73 -8.78
N GLU A 390 -12.03 21.50 -9.65
CA GLU A 390 -13.47 21.42 -9.92
C GLU A 390 -13.84 20.30 -10.92
N GLY A 391 -12.85 19.82 -11.68
CA GLY A 391 -13.01 18.77 -12.66
C GLY A 391 -13.01 17.36 -12.05
N PRO A 392 -13.06 16.31 -12.89
CA PRO A 392 -13.10 14.91 -12.45
C PRO A 392 -11.71 14.39 -12.04
N TRP A 393 -10.90 15.16 -11.30
CA TRP A 393 -9.53 14.81 -10.95
C TRP A 393 -9.43 13.47 -10.21
N PHE A 394 -10.34 13.19 -9.27
CA PHE A 394 -10.37 11.91 -8.55
C PHE A 394 -10.69 10.71 -9.47
N TRP A 395 -11.48 10.93 -10.52
CA TRP A 395 -11.96 9.87 -11.41
C TRP A 395 -11.01 9.60 -12.57
N LEU A 396 -10.55 10.65 -13.24
CA LEU A 396 -9.75 10.58 -14.46
C LEU A 396 -8.29 10.97 -14.24
N GLY A 397 -8.01 11.77 -13.21
CA GLY A 397 -6.69 12.27 -12.89
C GLY A 397 -5.94 11.33 -11.94
N THR A 398 -5.66 11.84 -10.73
CA THR A 398 -4.96 11.12 -9.68
C THR A 398 -5.79 11.04 -8.41
N GLN A 399 -5.71 9.91 -7.68
CA GLN A 399 -6.23 9.80 -6.32
C GLN A 399 -5.25 10.35 -5.27
N GLY A 400 -3.99 10.58 -5.65
CA GLY A 400 -2.98 11.23 -4.81
C GLY A 400 -2.45 10.42 -3.62
N TRP A 401 -2.79 9.13 -3.55
CA TRP A 401 -2.26 8.20 -2.55
C TRP A 401 -1.19 7.33 -3.20
N GLU A 402 0.01 7.29 -2.63
CA GLU A 402 1.09 6.51 -3.21
C GLU A 402 0.72 5.03 -3.37
N PHE A 403 1.10 4.45 -4.51
CA PHE A 403 0.73 3.10 -4.99
C PHE A 403 -0.74 2.93 -5.42
N LEU A 404 -1.62 3.88 -5.11
CA LEU A 404 -3.00 3.97 -5.59
C LEU A 404 -3.24 5.29 -6.33
N ASP A 405 -2.25 5.73 -7.11
CA ASP A 405 -2.27 7.06 -7.72
C ASP A 405 -3.26 7.20 -8.87
N LEU A 406 -3.50 6.14 -9.63
CA LEU A 406 -4.39 6.17 -10.79
C LEU A 406 -5.80 6.61 -10.40
N GLY A 407 -6.44 7.45 -11.23
CA GLY A 407 -7.83 7.86 -11.02
C GLY A 407 -8.80 6.68 -10.87
N ARG A 408 -9.90 6.90 -10.14
CA ARG A 408 -10.86 5.85 -9.76
C ARG A 408 -11.44 5.08 -10.96
N LEU A 409 -11.68 5.73 -12.10
CA LEU A 409 -12.15 5.05 -13.31
C LEU A 409 -11.13 4.01 -13.77
N TRP A 410 -9.85 4.40 -13.84
CA TRP A 410 -8.77 3.53 -14.27
C TRP A 410 -8.61 2.34 -13.32
N GLN A 411 -8.77 2.57 -12.01
CA GLN A 411 -8.72 1.49 -11.02
C GLN A 411 -9.86 0.48 -11.18
N ILE A 412 -11.09 0.96 -11.44
CA ILE A 412 -12.24 0.08 -11.71
C ILE A 412 -12.00 -0.75 -12.98
N LEU A 413 -11.48 -0.13 -14.04
CA LEU A 413 -11.17 -0.83 -15.29
C LEU A 413 -10.03 -1.85 -15.10
N LEU A 414 -9.04 -1.55 -14.26
CA LEU A 414 -7.97 -2.48 -13.90
C LEU A 414 -8.53 -3.70 -13.14
N VAL A 415 -9.38 -3.49 -12.13
CA VAL A 415 -10.08 -4.56 -11.41
C VAL A 415 -10.88 -5.43 -12.39
N ALA A 416 -11.68 -4.79 -13.26
CA ALA A 416 -12.47 -5.49 -14.27
C ALA A 416 -11.58 -6.30 -15.23
N GLY A 417 -10.44 -5.73 -15.66
CA GLY A 417 -9.45 -6.40 -16.49
C GLY A 417 -8.84 -7.63 -15.82
N MET A 418 -8.51 -7.55 -14.54
CA MET A 418 -7.98 -8.69 -13.78
C MET A 418 -9.03 -9.78 -13.53
N PHE A 419 -10.30 -9.43 -13.29
CA PHE A 419 -11.38 -10.43 -13.26
C PHE A 419 -11.61 -11.07 -14.63
N PHE A 420 -11.51 -10.29 -15.72
CA PHE A 420 -11.55 -10.81 -17.08
C PHE A 420 -10.38 -11.78 -17.33
N TRP A 421 -9.19 -11.47 -16.83
CA TRP A 421 -8.04 -12.37 -16.84
C TRP A 421 -8.31 -13.69 -16.07
N VAL A 422 -8.91 -13.63 -14.88
CA VAL A 422 -9.32 -14.83 -14.14
C VAL A 422 -10.29 -15.69 -14.95
N VAL A 423 -11.23 -15.08 -15.69
CA VAL A 423 -12.12 -15.81 -16.59
C VAL A 423 -11.32 -16.52 -17.70
N ILE A 424 -10.30 -15.88 -18.26
CA ILE A 424 -9.40 -16.49 -19.25
C ILE A 424 -8.68 -17.70 -18.65
N VAL A 425 -8.06 -17.54 -17.48
CA VAL A 425 -7.34 -18.63 -16.77
C VAL A 425 -8.28 -19.78 -16.42
N PHE A 426 -9.44 -19.48 -15.83
CA PHE A 426 -10.46 -20.49 -15.50
C PHE A 426 -10.90 -21.28 -16.73
N ARG A 427 -11.19 -20.59 -17.85
CA ARG A 427 -11.60 -21.24 -19.10
C ARG A 427 -10.55 -22.24 -19.60
N ALA A 428 -9.27 -21.88 -19.52
CA ALA A 428 -8.18 -22.76 -19.90
C ALA A 428 -8.06 -23.96 -18.94
N LEU A 429 -8.16 -23.73 -17.63
CA LEU A 429 -7.96 -24.77 -16.61
C LEU A 429 -9.20 -25.65 -16.37
N ARG A 430 -10.40 -25.25 -16.79
CA ARG A 430 -11.68 -25.89 -16.45
C ARG A 430 -11.70 -27.40 -16.68
N SER A 431 -11.10 -27.87 -17.77
CA SER A 431 -11.04 -29.31 -18.10
C SER A 431 -10.23 -30.08 -17.06
N ARG A 432 -9.10 -29.52 -16.60
CA ARG A 432 -8.22 -30.09 -15.59
C ARG A 432 -8.79 -29.98 -14.18
N LEU A 433 -9.32 -28.81 -13.79
CA LEU A 433 -9.93 -28.59 -12.47
C LEU A 433 -11.07 -29.58 -12.19
N ARG A 434 -11.84 -29.95 -13.21
CA ARG A 434 -12.90 -30.96 -13.12
C ARG A 434 -12.42 -32.38 -12.81
N GLN A 435 -11.15 -32.67 -12.99
CA GLN A 435 -10.55 -33.98 -12.75
C GLN A 435 -9.73 -34.02 -11.47
N GLU A 436 -9.45 -32.86 -10.87
CA GLU A 436 -8.50 -32.69 -9.77
C GLU A 436 -9.20 -32.31 -8.46
N HIS A 437 -8.63 -32.75 -7.34
CA HIS A 437 -9.12 -32.40 -6.01
C HIS A 437 -8.83 -30.90 -5.72
N PRO A 438 -9.74 -30.16 -5.06
CA PRO A 438 -9.53 -28.74 -4.69
C PRO A 438 -8.24 -28.41 -3.96
N GLY A 439 -7.66 -29.37 -3.23
CA GLY A 439 -6.38 -29.23 -2.54
C GLY A 439 -5.14 -29.55 -3.39
N ASN A 440 -5.29 -29.90 -4.67
CA ASN A 440 -4.15 -30.17 -5.55
C ASN A 440 -3.69 -28.88 -6.25
N MET A 441 -2.44 -28.90 -6.68
CA MET A 441 -1.76 -27.79 -7.33
C MET A 441 -2.60 -27.05 -8.42
N PRO A 442 -3.41 -27.71 -9.28
CA PRO A 442 -4.18 -26.98 -10.31
C PRO A 442 -5.19 -26.02 -9.74
N TRP A 443 -5.81 -26.41 -8.62
CA TRP A 443 -6.72 -25.55 -7.88
C TRP A 443 -5.95 -24.48 -7.09
N LEU A 444 -4.81 -24.81 -6.48
CA LEU A 444 -3.97 -23.82 -5.79
C LEU A 444 -3.53 -22.69 -6.73
N PHE A 445 -3.10 -23.03 -7.95
CA PHE A 445 -2.77 -22.04 -8.99
C PHE A 445 -3.98 -21.19 -9.41
N PHE A 446 -5.17 -21.80 -9.47
CA PHE A 446 -6.39 -21.04 -9.76
C PHE A 446 -6.80 -20.14 -8.58
N TYR A 447 -6.66 -20.60 -7.34
CA TYR A 447 -6.97 -19.81 -6.14
C TYR A 447 -6.03 -18.62 -6.00
N SER A 448 -4.73 -18.79 -6.23
CA SER A 448 -3.78 -17.68 -6.23
C SER A 448 -4.00 -16.73 -7.40
N ALA A 449 -4.41 -17.22 -8.58
CA ALA A 449 -4.85 -16.34 -9.66
C ALA A 449 -6.11 -15.53 -9.26
N LEU A 450 -7.08 -16.15 -8.59
CA LEU A 450 -8.31 -15.49 -8.16
C LEU A 450 -8.07 -14.45 -7.05
N SER A 451 -7.09 -14.67 -6.16
CA SER A 451 -6.79 -13.75 -5.07
C SER A 451 -6.28 -12.40 -5.59
N ILE A 452 -5.53 -12.37 -6.69
CA ILE A 452 -4.99 -11.13 -7.30
C ILE A 452 -6.09 -10.07 -7.51
N PRO A 453 -7.13 -10.26 -8.33
CA PRO A 453 -8.18 -9.25 -8.48
C PRO A 453 -8.99 -9.03 -7.20
N LEU A 454 -9.18 -10.06 -6.37
CA LEU A 454 -10.00 -9.96 -5.16
C LEU A 454 -9.40 -8.98 -4.16
N PHE A 455 -8.09 -9.09 -3.90
CA PHE A 455 -7.41 -8.22 -2.93
C PHE A 455 -7.10 -6.84 -3.49
N TYR A 456 -6.84 -6.70 -4.79
CA TYR A 456 -6.74 -5.36 -5.39
C TYR A 456 -8.08 -4.61 -5.33
N ALA A 457 -9.22 -5.31 -5.46
CA ALA A 457 -10.54 -4.72 -5.34
C ALA A 457 -10.85 -4.16 -3.94
N ALA A 458 -10.10 -4.56 -2.89
CA ALA A 458 -10.19 -3.92 -1.58
C ALA A 458 -9.88 -2.41 -1.63
N GLY A 459 -9.04 -1.97 -2.58
CA GLY A 459 -8.80 -0.55 -2.83
C GLY A 459 -10.01 0.24 -3.33
N LEU A 460 -11.12 -0.43 -3.68
CA LEU A 460 -12.41 0.19 -4.00
C LEU A 460 -13.31 0.38 -2.77
N ALA A 461 -12.88 -0.05 -1.58
CA ALA A 461 -13.67 0.05 -0.34
C ALA A 461 -13.82 1.48 0.19
N PHE A 462 -12.95 2.40 -0.23
CA PHE A 462 -13.00 3.81 0.15
C PHE A 462 -13.27 4.74 -1.04
N TRP A 463 -13.73 5.96 -0.76
CA TRP A 463 -14.03 7.01 -1.75
C TRP A 463 -13.26 8.29 -1.42
N LYS A 464 -13.51 9.39 -2.15
CA LYS A 464 -12.80 10.66 -1.95
C LYS A 464 -13.01 11.27 -0.55
N ASP A 465 -14.20 11.09 0.01
CA ASP A 465 -14.61 11.68 1.28
C ASP A 465 -14.51 10.63 2.40
N VAL A 466 -13.28 10.32 2.80
CA VAL A 466 -12.99 9.31 3.84
C VAL A 466 -11.91 9.83 4.78
N ASN A 467 -11.99 9.42 6.04
CA ASN A 467 -10.95 9.68 7.02
C ASN A 467 -9.59 9.09 6.56
N TYR A 468 -8.51 9.84 6.73
CA TYR A 468 -7.16 9.42 6.36
C TYR A 468 -6.80 8.04 6.92
N THR A 469 -7.03 7.78 8.21
CA THR A 469 -6.67 6.51 8.86
C THR A 469 -7.41 5.32 8.24
N VAL A 470 -8.68 5.50 7.89
CA VAL A 470 -9.49 4.46 7.24
C VAL A 470 -9.01 4.21 5.82
N MET A 471 -8.66 5.26 5.08
CA MET A 471 -8.06 5.13 3.76
C MET A 471 -6.72 4.39 3.83
N GLU A 472 -5.84 4.74 4.76
CA GLU A 472 -4.56 4.07 4.96
C GLU A 472 -4.74 2.58 5.24
N PHE A 473 -5.69 2.23 6.11
CA PHE A 473 -6.03 0.84 6.40
C PHE A 473 -6.33 0.08 5.10
N TRP A 474 -7.25 0.58 4.27
CA TRP A 474 -7.60 -0.08 2.99
C TRP A 474 -6.50 0.02 1.93
N ARG A 475 -5.68 1.07 1.95
CA ARG A 475 -4.54 1.22 1.04
C ARG A 475 -3.55 0.08 1.27
N PHE A 476 -3.23 -0.25 2.51
CA PHE A 476 -2.30 -1.34 2.81
C PHE A 476 -2.87 -2.75 2.61
N TRP A 477 -4.19 -2.91 2.49
CA TRP A 477 -4.75 -4.14 1.91
C TRP A 477 -4.35 -4.33 0.44
N VAL A 478 -4.12 -3.24 -0.30
CA VAL A 478 -3.63 -3.34 -1.69
C VAL A 478 -2.10 -3.31 -1.73
N VAL A 479 -1.45 -2.48 -0.93
CA VAL A 479 0.01 -2.34 -1.02
C VAL A 479 0.72 -3.54 -0.40
N HIS A 480 0.37 -3.92 0.83
CA HIS A 480 1.05 -5.02 1.51
C HIS A 480 0.41 -6.37 1.17
N LEU A 481 -0.88 -6.58 1.44
CA LEU A 481 -1.47 -7.90 1.18
C LEU A 481 -1.48 -8.27 -0.30
N TRP A 482 -1.95 -7.39 -1.18
CA TRP A 482 -2.04 -7.75 -2.59
C TRP A 482 -0.66 -7.89 -3.25
N VAL A 483 0.30 -6.98 -3.02
CA VAL A 483 1.65 -7.09 -3.61
C VAL A 483 2.51 -8.11 -2.88
N GLU A 484 2.66 -7.99 -1.57
CA GLU A 484 3.64 -8.76 -0.80
C GLU A 484 3.13 -10.19 -0.52
N ASP A 485 1.88 -10.38 -0.09
CA ASP A 485 1.37 -11.74 0.24
C ASP A 485 0.89 -12.49 -1.03
N PHE A 486 -0.04 -11.90 -1.81
CA PHE A 486 -0.73 -12.64 -2.87
C PHE A 486 0.02 -12.73 -4.21
N LEU A 487 0.79 -11.71 -4.63
CA LEU A 487 1.64 -11.85 -5.82
C LEU A 487 2.82 -12.77 -5.55
N GLU A 488 3.36 -12.78 -4.34
CA GLU A 488 4.39 -13.74 -3.92
C GLU A 488 3.86 -15.17 -3.95
N LEU A 489 2.71 -15.42 -3.32
CA LEU A 489 2.07 -16.75 -3.37
C LEU A 489 1.81 -17.22 -4.81
N PHE A 490 1.30 -16.32 -5.67
CA PHE A 490 1.12 -16.64 -7.09
C PHE A 490 2.45 -17.00 -7.76
N THR A 491 3.51 -16.25 -7.48
CA THR A 491 4.87 -16.48 -8.00
C THR A 491 5.44 -17.81 -7.54
N THR A 492 5.35 -18.13 -6.24
CA THR A 492 5.80 -19.41 -5.68
C THR A 492 5.11 -20.58 -6.36
N ILE A 493 3.77 -20.54 -6.48
CA ILE A 493 3.01 -21.61 -7.14
C ILE A 493 3.38 -21.72 -8.61
N MET A 494 3.51 -20.58 -9.31
CA MET A 494 3.88 -20.52 -10.73
C MET A 494 5.25 -21.13 -11.01
N VAL A 495 6.26 -20.76 -10.22
CA VAL A 495 7.64 -21.28 -10.34
C VAL A 495 7.68 -22.76 -9.96
N ALA A 496 7.01 -23.16 -8.89
CA ALA A 496 6.90 -24.56 -8.51
C ALA A 496 6.25 -25.39 -9.63
N TYR A 497 5.24 -24.85 -10.30
CA TYR A 497 4.62 -25.48 -11.47
C TYR A 497 5.57 -25.63 -12.64
N LEU A 498 6.35 -24.60 -12.96
CA LEU A 498 7.36 -24.69 -14.01
C LEU A 498 8.34 -25.82 -13.74
N PHE A 499 8.86 -25.95 -12.52
CA PHE A 499 9.77 -27.03 -12.17
C PHE A 499 9.13 -28.41 -12.21
N VAL A 500 7.84 -28.52 -11.88
CA VAL A 500 7.09 -29.76 -12.05
C VAL A 500 6.91 -30.11 -13.52
N LEU A 501 6.57 -29.14 -14.37
CA LEU A 501 6.39 -29.33 -15.81
C LEU A 501 7.70 -29.64 -16.54
N LEU A 502 8.82 -29.09 -16.09
CA LEU A 502 10.17 -29.41 -16.58
C LEU A 502 10.68 -30.77 -16.06
N GLY A 503 9.94 -31.40 -15.14
CA GLY A 503 10.36 -32.65 -14.50
C GLY A 503 11.58 -32.47 -13.60
N VAL A 504 11.80 -31.30 -13.01
CA VAL A 504 12.89 -31.04 -12.06
C VAL A 504 12.44 -31.37 -10.63
N VAL A 505 11.18 -31.10 -10.31
CA VAL A 505 10.61 -31.28 -8.97
C VAL A 505 9.38 -32.18 -9.02
N ARG A 506 9.22 -33.05 -8.02
CA ARG A 506 8.03 -33.90 -7.88
C ARG A 506 6.82 -33.07 -7.47
N MET A 507 5.65 -33.37 -8.05
CA MET A 507 4.37 -32.73 -7.69
C MET A 507 4.09 -32.78 -6.18
N THR A 508 4.44 -33.87 -5.50
CA THR A 508 4.26 -34.03 -4.04
C THR A 508 5.08 -33.02 -3.25
N VAL A 509 6.36 -32.82 -3.60
CA VAL A 509 7.27 -31.88 -2.96
C VAL A 509 6.82 -30.45 -3.23
N ALA A 510 6.54 -30.14 -4.50
CA ALA A 510 6.06 -28.83 -4.90
C ALA A 510 4.74 -28.45 -4.19
N THR A 511 3.79 -29.40 -4.07
CA THR A 511 2.53 -29.15 -3.36
C THR A 511 2.76 -28.92 -1.86
N ARG A 512 3.70 -29.63 -1.21
CA ARG A 512 4.03 -29.38 0.21
C ARG A 512 4.66 -28.00 0.41
N ILE A 513 5.60 -27.61 -0.46
CA ILE A 513 6.25 -26.29 -0.40
C ILE A 513 5.20 -25.20 -0.55
N VAL A 514 4.31 -25.31 -1.53
CA VAL A 514 3.21 -24.35 -1.71
C VAL A 514 2.32 -24.25 -0.46
N TYR A 515 1.97 -25.37 0.17
CA TYR A 515 1.17 -25.28 1.40
C TYR A 515 1.94 -24.70 2.59
N LEU A 516 3.23 -24.98 2.70
CA LEU A 516 4.08 -24.38 3.73
C LEU A 516 4.16 -22.87 3.54
N ASP A 517 4.38 -22.43 2.30
CA ASP A 517 4.37 -21.03 1.87
C ASP A 517 3.05 -20.34 2.27
N ILE A 518 1.92 -20.88 1.80
CA ILE A 518 0.56 -20.42 2.16
C ILE A 518 0.40 -20.25 3.67
N ILE A 519 0.86 -21.22 4.47
CA ILE A 519 0.68 -21.18 5.93
C ILE A 519 1.57 -20.11 6.56
N LEU A 520 2.86 -20.07 6.22
CA LEU A 520 3.80 -19.19 6.91
C LEU A 520 3.60 -17.72 6.53
N TYR A 521 3.42 -17.43 5.24
CA TYR A 521 3.11 -16.07 4.78
C TYR A 521 1.78 -15.59 5.35
N SER A 522 0.75 -16.43 5.40
CA SER A 522 -0.52 -16.02 6.00
C SER A 522 -0.49 -15.84 7.52
N ILE A 523 0.41 -16.52 8.24
CA ILE A 523 0.63 -16.24 9.67
C ILE A 523 1.26 -14.85 9.81
N GLY A 524 2.28 -14.54 9.03
CA GLY A 524 3.00 -13.27 9.09
C GLY A 524 2.24 -12.11 8.45
N GLY A 525 2.14 -12.10 7.12
CA GLY A 525 1.70 -10.97 6.30
C GLY A 525 0.23 -10.55 6.49
N VAL A 526 -0.70 -11.49 6.71
CA VAL A 526 -2.13 -11.14 6.84
C VAL A 526 -2.39 -10.14 7.97
N ILE A 527 -1.85 -10.40 9.15
CA ILE A 527 -1.95 -9.49 10.30
C ILE A 527 -0.75 -8.52 10.32
N GLY A 528 0.39 -8.93 9.75
CA GLY A 528 1.61 -8.15 9.62
C GLY A 528 1.42 -6.84 8.85
N THR A 529 0.43 -6.77 7.95
CA THR A 529 -0.04 -5.54 7.26
C THR A 529 -0.14 -4.33 8.18
N LEU A 530 -0.53 -4.55 9.44
CA LEU A 530 -0.73 -3.49 10.42
C LEU A 530 0.57 -2.79 10.83
N HIS A 531 1.75 -3.30 10.44
CA HIS A 531 3.03 -2.62 10.63
C HIS A 531 3.14 -1.28 9.90
N HIS A 532 2.31 -1.08 8.90
CA HIS A 532 2.16 0.17 8.19
C HIS A 532 1.19 1.15 8.88
N LEU A 533 0.53 0.74 9.97
CA LEU A 533 -0.49 1.54 10.65
C LEU A 533 -0.05 2.03 12.03
N TYR A 534 1.20 1.76 12.42
CA TYR A 534 1.76 2.14 13.73
C TYR A 534 1.50 3.60 14.09
N PHE A 535 1.61 4.50 13.11
CA PHE A 535 1.70 5.93 13.35
C PHE A 535 0.66 6.74 12.56
N SER A 536 -0.30 6.09 11.89
CA SER A 536 -1.27 6.72 10.98
C SER A 536 -2.68 6.87 11.58
N GLY A 537 -2.78 6.92 12.91
CA GLY A 537 -4.03 7.24 13.63
C GLY A 537 -4.76 6.04 14.25
N THR A 538 -4.18 4.83 14.15
CA THR A 538 -4.72 3.63 14.83
C THR A 538 -4.23 3.51 16.28
N SER A 539 -4.94 2.75 17.10
CA SER A 539 -4.60 2.54 18.52
C SER A 539 -3.33 1.67 18.70
N ALA A 540 -2.76 1.68 19.90
CA ALA A 540 -1.56 0.87 20.22
C ALA A 540 -1.76 -0.64 19.98
N MET A 541 -3.01 -1.12 19.97
CA MET A 541 -3.36 -2.50 19.62
C MET A 541 -2.94 -2.88 18.18
N TYR A 542 -3.10 -1.97 17.22
CA TYR A 542 -2.71 -2.22 15.83
C TYR A 542 -1.19 -2.32 15.71
N MET A 543 -0.47 -1.47 16.46
CA MET A 543 0.98 -1.54 16.56
C MET A 543 1.47 -2.83 17.19
N ALA A 544 0.79 -3.32 18.24
CA ALA A 544 1.10 -4.60 18.85
C ALA A 544 0.96 -5.77 17.86
N PHE A 545 -0.17 -5.85 17.16
CA PHE A 545 -0.42 -6.89 16.16
C PHE A 545 0.56 -6.80 14.99
N GLY A 546 0.74 -5.59 14.44
CA GLY A 546 1.68 -5.36 13.35
C GLY A 546 3.10 -5.78 13.73
N ALA A 547 3.60 -5.39 14.90
CA ALA A 547 4.95 -5.73 15.33
C ALA A 547 5.14 -7.23 15.51
N PHE A 548 4.20 -7.89 16.20
CA PHE A 548 4.32 -9.32 16.48
C PHE A 548 4.23 -10.19 15.22
N PHE A 549 3.27 -9.90 14.33
CA PHE A 549 3.01 -10.73 13.15
C PHE A 549 3.93 -10.39 11.96
N SER A 550 4.27 -9.12 11.71
CA SER A 550 5.26 -8.78 10.66
C SER A 550 6.64 -9.36 10.96
N ALA A 551 7.02 -9.48 12.24
CA ALA A 551 8.27 -10.17 12.60
C ALA A 551 8.22 -11.67 12.25
N MET A 552 7.04 -12.30 12.22
CA MET A 552 6.90 -13.69 11.77
C MET A 552 6.99 -13.82 10.24
N GLU A 553 6.77 -12.75 9.50
CA GLU A 553 6.91 -12.71 8.03
C GLU A 553 8.36 -12.86 7.58
N VAL A 554 9.32 -12.63 8.47
CA VAL A 554 10.77 -12.83 8.22
C VAL A 554 11.20 -14.30 8.39
N ILE A 555 10.30 -15.17 8.88
CA ILE A 555 10.62 -16.58 9.17
C ILE A 555 10.75 -17.45 7.90
N PRO A 556 9.83 -17.40 6.91
CA PRO A 556 10.00 -18.04 5.60
C PRO A 556 11.28 -17.61 4.90
#